data_AF-A0A2V6XKI8-F1
#
_entry.id   AF-A0A2V6XKI8-F1
#
_cell.length_a   1.000
_cell.length_b   1.000
_cell.length_c   1.000
_cell.angle_alpha   90.00
_cell.angle_beta   90.00
_cell.angle_gamma   90.00
#
_symmetry.space_group_name_H-M   'P 1'
#
loop_
_entity.id
_entity.type
_entity.pdbx_description
1 polymer ?
#
loop_
_entity_poly.entity_id
_entity_poly.type
_entity_poly.pdbx_seq_one_letter_code
_entity_poly.pdbx_strand_id
1 'polypeptide(L)'
;MVGDAFGFIDPMLSPGVFLALRSAELLADGLAPWLKRGSAPSPAEMHSVLAAYAETQNEMLSAWFELVAYLYDGRLATMVRVGRTWMAGPGPGFLKNALEQYLARHVGVLASGARTTSRYSRGLLRFLSRHTLRGVDPAQLAIR
;
A
#
# COMPACT_ATOMS: atom_id res chain seq x y z
N MET A 1 -5.61 12.76 -16.27
CA MET A 1 -4.18 12.55 -15.94
C MET A 1 -4.00 11.09 -15.55
N VAL A 2 -2.90 10.45 -15.96
CA VAL A 2 -2.60 9.03 -15.70
C VAL A 2 -1.16 8.87 -15.21
N GLY A 3 -0.89 7.82 -14.42
CA GLY A 3 0.42 7.56 -13.82
C GLY A 3 0.97 8.75 -13.05
N ASP A 4 2.27 9.04 -13.22
CA ASP A 4 2.97 10.12 -12.53
C ASP A 4 2.36 11.50 -12.77
N ALA A 5 1.64 11.70 -13.88
CA ALA A 5 0.92 12.95 -14.13
C ALA A 5 -0.32 13.11 -13.22
N PHE A 6 -0.85 12.01 -12.67
CA PHE A 6 -1.91 12.07 -11.66
C PHE A 6 -1.31 12.31 -10.26
N GLY A 7 -0.23 11.62 -9.93
CA GLY A 7 0.48 11.78 -8.67
C GLY A 7 1.73 10.91 -8.60
N PHE A 8 2.72 11.36 -7.84
CA PHE A 8 4.02 10.72 -7.74
C PHE A 8 4.32 10.30 -6.29
N ILE A 9 5.04 9.19 -6.13
CA ILE A 9 5.50 8.67 -4.84
C ILE A 9 6.98 8.31 -4.97
N ASP A 10 7.73 8.53 -3.90
CA ASP A 10 9.12 8.14 -3.80
C ASP A 10 9.35 6.66 -4.22
N PRO A 11 10.40 6.37 -5.03
CA PRO A 11 10.61 5.06 -5.63
C PRO A 11 11.23 4.00 -4.68
N MET A 12 11.34 4.24 -3.37
CA MET A 12 11.94 3.29 -2.41
C MET A 12 11.37 1.87 -2.48
N LEU A 13 10.09 1.69 -2.85
CA LEU A 13 9.44 0.39 -3.03
C LEU A 13 9.03 0.11 -4.48
N SER A 14 9.55 0.89 -5.43
CA SER A 14 9.22 0.84 -6.85
C SER A 14 7.71 0.89 -7.20
N PRO A 15 6.88 1.73 -6.54
CA PRO A 15 5.43 1.72 -6.80
C PRO A 15 5.03 2.34 -8.15
N GLY A 16 5.87 3.18 -8.75
CA GLY A 16 5.51 4.03 -9.89
C GLY A 16 4.98 3.27 -11.11
N VAL A 17 5.69 2.23 -11.55
CA VAL A 17 5.26 1.42 -12.71
C VAL A 17 3.93 0.73 -12.44
N PHE A 18 3.75 0.17 -11.23
CA PHE A 18 2.50 -0.44 -10.82
C PHE A 18 1.34 0.58 -10.85
N LEU A 19 1.54 1.77 -10.27
CA LEU A 19 0.53 2.83 -10.25
C LEU A 19 0.16 3.31 -11.65
N ALA A 20 1.15 3.44 -12.55
CA ALA A 20 0.93 3.84 -13.93
C ALA A 20 0.11 2.80 -14.71
N LEU A 21 0.48 1.52 -14.61
CA LEU A 21 -0.26 0.43 -15.27
C LEU A 21 -1.68 0.32 -14.71
N ARG A 22 -1.84 0.35 -13.38
CA ARG A 22 -3.14 0.27 -12.76
C ARG A 22 -4.04 1.47 -13.09
N SER A 23 -3.44 2.65 -13.23
CA SER A 23 -4.11 3.86 -13.73
C SER A 23 -4.65 3.68 -15.14
N ALA A 24 -3.84 3.14 -16.06
CA ALA A 24 -4.26 2.87 -17.43
C ALA A 24 -5.40 1.83 -17.49
N GLU A 25 -5.29 0.74 -16.72
CA GLU A 25 -6.32 -0.31 -16.63
C GLU A 25 -7.66 0.25 -16.15
N LEU A 26 -7.67 0.98 -15.02
CA LEU A 26 -8.91 1.51 -14.44
C LEU A 26 -9.63 2.47 -15.40
N LEU A 27 -8.86 3.31 -16.10
CA LEU A 27 -9.43 4.22 -17.08
C LEU A 27 -9.96 3.44 -18.30
N ALA A 28 -9.21 2.46 -18.81
CA ALA A 28 -9.64 1.63 -19.92
C ALA A 28 -10.92 0.86 -19.61
N ASP A 29 -11.03 0.26 -18.42
CA ASP A 29 -12.23 -0.45 -17.95
C ASP A 29 -13.44 0.47 -17.87
N GLY A 30 -13.26 1.70 -17.37
CA GLY A 30 -14.31 2.71 -17.27
C GLY A 30 -14.80 3.20 -18.65
N LEU A 31 -13.91 3.28 -19.64
CA LEU A 31 -14.23 3.72 -21.01
C LEU A 31 -14.73 2.59 -21.91
N ALA A 32 -14.43 1.33 -21.59
CA ALA A 32 -14.76 0.16 -22.41
C ALA A 32 -16.24 0.03 -22.81
N PRO A 33 -17.24 0.35 -21.94
CA PRO A 33 -18.65 0.29 -22.33
C PRO A 33 -18.99 1.18 -23.54
N TRP A 34 -18.31 2.32 -23.68
CA TRP A 34 -18.56 3.32 -24.71
C TRP A 34 -17.91 2.94 -26.03
N LEU A 35 -16.71 2.37 -25.96
CA LEU A 35 -16.06 1.74 -27.11
C LEU A 35 -16.90 0.60 -27.68
N LYS A 36 -17.49 -0.25 -26.82
CA LYS A 36 -18.31 -1.39 -27.27
C LYS A 36 -19.62 -0.99 -27.94
N ARG A 37 -20.31 0.03 -27.41
CA ARG A 37 -21.59 0.50 -27.96
C ARG A 37 -21.44 1.47 -29.15
N GLY A 38 -20.21 1.92 -29.44
CA GLY A 38 -19.93 2.84 -30.54
C GLY A 38 -20.51 4.24 -30.36
N SER A 39 -20.78 4.66 -29.12
CA SER A 39 -21.33 5.99 -28.83
C SER A 39 -20.58 6.68 -27.70
N ALA A 40 -20.37 7.98 -27.86
CA ALA A 40 -19.71 8.81 -26.86
C ALA A 40 -20.52 8.83 -25.55
N PRO A 41 -19.85 8.91 -24.38
CA PRO A 41 -20.53 9.21 -23.13
C PRO A 41 -21.17 10.58 -23.14
N SER A 42 -22.31 10.70 -22.47
CA SER A 42 -22.78 11.99 -21.99
C SER A 42 -21.78 12.62 -21.00
N PRO A 43 -21.78 13.95 -20.83
CA PRO A 43 -20.91 14.60 -19.86
C PRO A 43 -21.04 14.04 -18.43
N ALA A 44 -22.25 13.67 -18.01
CA ALA A 44 -22.51 13.10 -16.69
C ALA A 44 -21.91 11.69 -16.53
N GLU A 45 -22.05 10.84 -17.55
CA GLU A 45 -21.43 9.51 -17.58
C GLU A 45 -19.90 9.62 -17.52
N MET A 46 -19.30 10.51 -18.33
CA MET A 46 -17.86 10.75 -18.34
C MET A 46 -17.38 11.23 -16.97
N HIS A 47 -18.07 12.21 -16.39
CA HIS A 47 -17.73 12.74 -15.08
C HIS A 47 -17.74 11.65 -13.99
N SER A 48 -18.78 10.80 -13.98
CA SER A 48 -18.90 9.70 -13.03
C SER A 48 -17.72 8.72 -13.09
N VAL A 49 -17.33 8.30 -14.30
CA VAL A 49 -16.18 7.40 -14.50
C VAL A 49 -14.87 8.05 -14.04
N LEU A 50 -14.65 9.31 -14.41
CA LEU A 50 -13.43 10.03 -14.01
C LEU A 50 -13.37 10.28 -12.50
N ALA A 51 -14.51 10.53 -11.85
CA ALA A 51 -14.60 10.69 -10.39
C ALA A 51 -14.25 9.38 -9.67
N ALA A 52 -14.84 8.26 -10.09
CA ALA A 52 -14.55 6.94 -9.52
C ALA A 52 -13.08 6.53 -9.73
N TYR A 53 -12.52 6.82 -10.91
CA TYR A 53 -11.11 6.64 -11.21
C TYR A 53 -10.23 7.47 -10.26
N ALA A 54 -10.54 8.76 -10.10
CA ALA A 54 -9.77 9.66 -9.25
C ALA A 54 -9.83 9.26 -7.78
N GLU A 55 -10.99 8.84 -7.28
CA GLU A 55 -11.15 8.30 -5.92
C GLU A 55 -10.24 7.09 -5.68
N THR A 56 -10.28 6.13 -6.61
CA THR A 56 -9.44 4.92 -6.53
C THR A 56 -7.94 5.25 -6.57
N GLN A 57 -7.53 6.17 -7.46
CA GLN A 57 -6.13 6.63 -7.52
C GLN A 57 -5.70 7.32 -6.22
N ASN A 58 -6.52 8.20 -5.67
CA ASN A 58 -6.24 8.88 -4.41
C ASN A 58 -6.12 7.89 -3.24
N GLU A 59 -6.96 6.85 -3.20
CA GLU A 59 -6.86 5.81 -2.17
C GLU A 59 -5.55 5.01 -2.29
N MET A 60 -5.15 4.63 -3.52
CA MET A 60 -3.88 3.96 -3.76
C MET A 60 -2.69 4.84 -3.38
N LEU A 61 -2.68 6.10 -3.80
CA LEU A 61 -1.62 7.05 -3.47
C LEU A 61 -1.50 7.21 -1.95
N SER A 62 -2.62 7.41 -1.26
CA SER A 62 -2.65 7.55 0.19
C SER A 62 -2.12 6.33 0.92
N ALA A 63 -2.44 5.13 0.43
CA ALA A 63 -1.96 3.88 1.02
C ALA A 63 -0.45 3.68 0.81
N TRP A 64 0.08 4.06 -0.35
CA TRP A 64 1.51 4.03 -0.62
C TRP A 64 2.28 5.09 0.16
N PHE A 65 1.78 6.33 0.25
CA PHE A 65 2.39 7.36 1.10
C PHE A 65 2.47 6.91 2.56
N GLU A 66 1.42 6.26 3.07
CA GLU A 66 1.42 5.70 4.42
C GLU A 66 2.50 4.62 4.59
N LEU A 67 2.65 3.71 3.60
CA LEU A 67 3.66 2.66 3.64
C LEU A 67 5.08 3.21 3.57
N VAL A 68 5.32 4.16 2.66
CA VAL A 68 6.62 4.85 2.51
C VAL A 68 6.94 5.64 3.78
N ALA A 69 5.96 6.29 4.41
CA ALA A 69 6.17 6.97 5.68
C ALA A 69 6.68 6.01 6.77
N TYR A 70 6.10 4.80 6.91
CA TYR A 70 6.60 3.79 7.86
C TYR A 70 8.05 3.37 7.61
N LEU A 71 8.49 3.41 6.35
CA LEU A 71 9.87 3.13 6.00
C LEU A 71 10.78 4.29 6.44
N TYR A 72 10.43 5.52 6.06
CA TYR A 72 11.24 6.71 6.34
C TYR A 72 11.33 7.06 7.82
N ASP A 73 10.25 6.94 8.58
CA ASP A 73 10.26 7.24 10.03
C ASP A 73 10.79 6.09 10.90
N GLY A 74 11.25 5.00 10.27
CA GLY A 74 11.87 3.88 10.96
C GLY A 74 10.90 2.92 11.65
N ARG A 75 9.57 3.12 11.56
CA ARG A 75 8.59 2.20 12.16
C ARG A 75 8.67 0.81 11.55
N LEU A 76 8.85 0.69 10.24
CA LEU A 76 9.00 -0.59 9.55
C LEU A 76 10.29 -1.30 10.00
N ALA A 77 11.41 -0.58 10.04
CA ALA A 77 12.69 -1.10 10.51
C ALA A 77 12.62 -1.55 11.98
N THR A 78 11.93 -0.79 12.82
CA THR A 78 11.72 -1.12 14.23
C THR A 78 10.89 -2.37 14.40
N MET A 79 9.81 -2.54 13.64
CA MET A 79 9.01 -3.77 13.65
C MET A 79 9.85 -4.99 13.25
N VAL A 80 10.69 -4.87 12.21
CA VAL A 80 11.62 -5.95 11.82
C VAL A 80 12.61 -6.27 12.96
N ARG A 81 13.18 -5.25 13.60
CA ARG A 81 14.12 -5.44 14.72
C ARG A 81 13.47 -6.12 15.92
N VAL A 82 12.31 -5.61 16.36
CA VAL A 82 11.55 -6.19 17.48
C VAL A 82 11.11 -7.62 17.16
N GLY A 83 10.67 -7.87 15.91
CA GLY A 83 10.34 -9.20 15.42
C GLY A 83 11.50 -10.17 15.57
N ARG A 84 12.70 -9.81 15.07
CA ARG A 84 13.91 -10.64 15.19
C ARG A 84 14.27 -10.94 16.65
N THR A 85 14.21 -9.95 17.55
CA THR A 85 14.47 -10.16 18.98
C THR A 85 13.45 -11.11 19.61
N TRP A 86 12.17 -11.01 19.23
CA TRP A 86 11.13 -11.91 19.71
C TRP A 86 11.29 -13.35 19.20
N MET A 87 11.69 -13.51 17.93
CA MET A 87 12.01 -14.82 17.34
C MET A 87 13.12 -15.53 18.11
N ALA A 88 14.16 -14.80 18.54
CA ALA A 88 15.26 -15.34 19.34
C ALA A 88 14.92 -15.66 20.80
N GLY A 89 13.78 -15.16 21.32
CA GLY A 89 13.37 -15.39 22.71
C GLY A 89 12.79 -16.80 22.96
N PRO A 90 12.45 -17.13 24.22
CA PRO A 90 11.82 -18.41 24.57
C PRO A 90 10.41 -18.56 23.98
N GLY A 91 9.96 -19.81 23.81
CA GLY A 91 8.61 -20.16 23.35
C GLY A 91 8.57 -21.12 22.15
N PRO A 92 7.38 -21.61 21.78
CA PRO A 92 7.22 -22.59 20.71
C PRO A 92 7.52 -21.98 19.33
N GLY A 93 8.59 -22.44 18.68
CA GLY A 93 9.07 -21.89 17.40
C GLY A 93 8.07 -21.95 16.26
N PHE A 94 7.24 -23.00 16.17
CA PHE A 94 6.24 -23.14 15.11
C PHE A 94 5.16 -22.04 15.16
N LEU A 95 4.70 -21.64 16.35
CA LEU A 95 3.74 -20.54 16.51
C LEU A 95 4.36 -19.21 16.09
N LYS A 96 5.63 -19.00 16.43
CA LYS A 96 6.35 -17.78 16.07
C LYS A 96 6.53 -17.65 14.56
N ASN A 97 6.96 -18.73 13.91
CA ASN A 97 7.10 -18.79 12.45
C ASN A 97 5.76 -18.57 11.74
N ALA A 98 4.67 -19.17 12.23
CA ALA A 98 3.34 -18.98 11.65
C ALA A 98 2.89 -17.51 11.73
N LEU A 99 3.11 -16.84 12.88
CA LEU A 99 2.79 -15.43 13.03
C LEU A 99 3.68 -14.54 12.15
N GLU A 100 4.97 -14.81 12.08
CA GLU A 100 5.90 -14.06 11.22
C GLU A 100 5.46 -14.13 9.75
N GLN A 101 5.19 -15.33 9.23
CA GLN A 101 4.73 -15.52 7.86
C GLN A 101 3.41 -14.80 7.58
N TYR A 102 2.49 -14.83 8.54
CA TYR A 102 1.23 -14.12 8.45
C TYR A 102 1.44 -12.60 8.34
N LEU A 103 2.25 -12.01 9.21
CA LEU A 103 2.55 -10.58 9.18
C LEU A 103 3.32 -10.18 7.92
N ALA A 104 4.35 -10.95 7.56
CA ALA A 104 5.15 -10.74 6.36
C ALA A 104 4.30 -10.78 5.09
N ARG A 105 3.32 -11.70 5.01
CA ARG A 105 2.34 -11.74 3.92
C ARG A 105 1.54 -10.43 3.83
N HIS A 106 1.06 -9.91 4.96
CA HIS A 106 0.27 -8.67 4.96
C HIS A 106 1.09 -7.44 4.53
N VAL A 107 2.35 -7.35 4.95
CA VAL A 107 3.27 -6.29 4.46
C VAL A 107 3.56 -6.51 2.97
N GLY A 108 3.85 -7.75 2.56
CA GLY A 108 4.15 -8.11 1.18
C GLY A 108 3.02 -7.76 0.21
N VAL A 109 1.75 -8.02 0.55
CA VAL A 109 0.62 -7.67 -0.33
C VAL A 109 0.35 -6.16 -0.40
N LEU A 110 0.78 -5.38 0.59
CA LEU A 110 0.74 -3.92 0.53
C LEU A 110 1.84 -3.40 -0.41
N ALA A 111 3.08 -3.88 -0.18
CA ALA A 111 4.27 -3.47 -0.92
C ALA A 111 4.36 -4.01 -2.35
N SER A 112 3.62 -5.06 -2.70
CA SER A 112 3.61 -5.61 -4.06
C SER A 112 2.58 -4.97 -4.99
N GLY A 113 1.73 -4.07 -4.49
CA GLY A 113 0.60 -3.56 -5.27
C GLY A 113 -0.65 -4.45 -5.23
N ALA A 114 -0.52 -5.73 -4.86
CA ALA A 114 -1.59 -6.71 -5.00
C ALA A 114 -2.85 -6.39 -4.17
N ARG A 115 -2.67 -5.82 -2.97
CA ARG A 115 -3.76 -5.40 -2.09
C ARG A 115 -3.45 -4.10 -1.34
N THR A 116 -2.83 -3.12 -2.01
CA THR A 116 -2.41 -1.85 -1.40
C THR A 116 -3.53 -1.13 -0.67
N THR A 117 -4.76 -1.13 -1.20
CA THR A 117 -5.92 -0.47 -0.57
C THR A 117 -6.60 -1.30 0.52
N SER A 118 -6.06 -2.47 0.89
CA SER A 118 -6.65 -3.35 1.91
C SER A 118 -6.76 -2.65 3.27
N ARG A 119 -7.99 -2.31 3.67
CA ARG A 119 -8.28 -1.71 4.98
C ARG A 119 -7.77 -2.55 6.15
N TYR A 120 -7.92 -3.88 6.06
CA TYR A 120 -7.44 -4.81 7.07
C TYR A 120 -5.91 -4.77 7.20
N SER A 121 -5.19 -4.96 6.09
CA SER A 121 -3.72 -5.03 6.11
C SER A 121 -3.11 -3.69 6.55
N ARG A 122 -3.68 -2.56 6.09
CA ARG A 122 -3.30 -1.22 6.56
C ARG A 122 -3.61 -1.01 8.04
N GLY A 123 -4.78 -1.45 8.50
CA GLY A 123 -5.17 -1.41 9.90
C GLY A 123 -4.24 -2.22 10.81
N LEU A 124 -3.87 -3.43 10.38
CA LEU A 124 -2.90 -4.28 11.07
C LEU A 124 -1.53 -3.60 11.16
N LEU A 125 -1.03 -3.04 10.05
CA LEU A 125 0.25 -2.34 10.05
C LEU A 125 0.22 -1.11 10.97
N ARG A 126 -0.86 -0.32 10.94
CA ARG A 126 -1.09 0.79 11.89
C ARG A 126 -1.05 0.32 13.33
N PHE A 127 -1.78 -0.75 13.63
CA PHE A 127 -1.85 -1.31 14.99
C PHE A 127 -0.47 -1.72 15.49
N LEU A 128 0.28 -2.49 14.70
CA LEU A 128 1.63 -2.93 15.02
C LEU A 128 2.57 -1.74 15.20
N SER A 129 2.54 -0.80 14.27
CA SER A 129 3.38 0.41 14.32
C SER A 129 3.17 1.26 15.58
N ARG A 130 2.01 1.16 16.24
CA ARG A 130 1.70 1.89 17.48
C ARG A 130 1.98 1.10 18.75
N HIS A 131 1.69 -0.20 18.75
CA HIS A 131 1.64 -1.00 19.98
C HIS A 131 2.80 -1.99 20.13
N THR A 132 3.48 -2.38 19.04
CA THR A 132 4.50 -3.44 19.10
C THR A 132 5.93 -2.93 19.11
N LEU A 133 6.16 -1.62 19.26
CA LEU A 133 7.50 -1.04 19.24
C LEU A 133 8.33 -1.33 20.51
N ARG A 134 7.72 -1.89 21.58
CA ARG A 134 8.40 -2.38 22.81
C ARG A 134 9.51 -1.45 23.36
N GLY A 135 9.27 -0.14 23.38
CA GLY A 135 10.23 0.84 23.91
C GLY A 135 11.45 1.12 23.01
N VAL A 136 11.49 0.55 21.80
CA VAL A 136 12.45 0.95 20.76
C VAL A 136 11.90 2.19 20.07
N ASP A 137 12.67 3.28 20.12
CA ASP A 137 12.32 4.52 19.45
C ASP A 137 12.53 4.39 17.92
N PRO A 138 11.46 4.49 17.10
CA PRO A 138 11.57 4.42 15.65
C PRO A 138 12.47 5.49 15.04
N ALA A 139 12.57 6.67 15.67
CA ALA A 139 13.36 7.77 15.16
C ALA A 139 14.86 7.45 15.06
N GLN A 140 15.33 6.45 15.82
CA GLN A 140 16.71 5.96 15.75
C GLN A 140 17.00 5.15 14.48
N LEU A 141 15.97 4.63 13.82
CA LEU A 141 16.06 3.84 12.59
C LEU A 141 15.45 4.57 11.39
N ALA A 142 15.17 5.87 11.53
CA ALA A 142 14.64 6.69 10.44
C ALA A 142 15.71 6.91 9.36
N ILE A 143 15.27 6.97 8.10
CA ILE A 143 16.09 7.28 6.94
C ILE A 143 16.06 8.80 6.75
N ARG A 144 17.24 9.45 6.77
CA ARG A 144 17.41 10.91 6.65
C ARG A 144 18.21 11.26 5.40
#